data_AF-A0AB33C445-F1
#
_entry.id   AF-A0AB33C445-F1
#
_cell.length_a   1.000
_cell.length_b   1.000
_cell.length_c   1.000
_cell.angle_alpha   90.00
_cell.angle_beta   90.00
_cell.angle_gamma   90.00
#
_symmetry.space_group_name_H-M   'P 1'
#
loop_
_entity.id
_entity.type
_entity.pdbx_description
1 polymer ?
#
loop_
_entity_poly.entity_id
_entity_poly.type
_entity_poly.pdbx_seq_one_letter_code
_entity_poly.pdbx_strand_id
1 'polypeptide(L)' 'MNEQHAQAYVNLIEQLLICADGEEPNILQANQELIDPEFLQVMENYATGLK' A
#
# COMPACT_ATOMS: atom_id res chain seq x y z
N MET A 1 -4.59 -14.56 -11.17
CA MET A 1 -3.95 -13.44 -10.46
C MET A 1 -4.99 -12.91 -9.50
N ASN A 2 -4.71 -12.87 -8.20
CA ASN A 2 -5.71 -12.49 -7.21
C ASN A 2 -5.88 -10.96 -7.27
N GLU A 3 -6.88 -10.50 -8.01
CA GLU A 3 -7.27 -9.08 -8.09
C GLU A 3 -7.46 -8.45 -6.70
N GLN A 4 -7.79 -9.29 -5.70
CA GLN A 4 -7.87 -8.90 -4.29
C GLN A 4 -6.55 -8.40 -3.70
N HIS A 5 -5.39 -8.95 -4.10
CA HIS A 5 -4.09 -8.50 -3.60
C HIS A 5 -3.73 -7.12 -4.16
N ALA A 6 -3.92 -6.92 -5.47
CA ALA A 6 -3.68 -5.62 -6.09
C ALA A 6 -4.53 -4.50 -5.45
N GLN A 7 -5.81 -4.79 -5.21
CA GLN A 7 -6.69 -3.85 -4.53
C GLN A 7 -6.26 -3.57 -3.08
N ALA A 8 -5.80 -4.60 -2.36
CA ALA A 8 -5.33 -4.47 -0.99
C ALA A 8 -4.06 -3.60 -0.90
N TYR A 9 -3.10 -3.78 -1.82
CA TYR A 9 -1.91 -2.93 -1.90
C TYR A 9 -2.26 -1.47 -2.20
N VAL A 10 -3.15 -1.22 -3.17
CA VAL A 10 -3.61 0.15 -3.48
C VAL A 10 -4.29 0.78 -2.27
N ASN A 11 -5.16 0.03 -1.60
CA ASN A 11 -5.88 0.52 -0.41
C ASN A 11 -4.91 0.80 0.76
N LEU A 12 -3.83 0.02 0.88
CA LEU A 12 -2.77 0.26 1.85
C LEU A 12 -1.97 1.54 1.51
N ILE A 13 -1.61 1.73 0.23
CA ILE A 13 -0.92 2.94 -0.23
C ILE A 13 -1.79 4.17 0.00
N GLU A 14 -3.07 4.14 -0.35
CA GLU A 14 -4.00 5.24 -0.09
C GLU A 14 -4.13 5.54 1.40
N GLN A 15 -4.27 4.51 2.24
CA GLN A 15 -4.28 4.67 3.69
C GLN A 15 -3.02 5.38 4.19
N LEU A 16 -1.83 4.98 3.73
CA LEU A 16 -0.57 5.62 4.10
C LEU A 16 -0.48 7.07 3.61
N LEU A 17 -1.07 7.40 2.45
CA LEU A 17 -1.08 8.76 1.90
C LEU A 17 -2.04 9.71 2.64
N ILE A 18 -3.18 9.20 3.14
CA ILE A 18 -4.20 10.00 3.86
C ILE A 18 -4.04 9.96 5.38
N CYS A 19 -3.21 9.04 5.87
CA CYS A 19 -2.92 8.79 7.28
C CYS A 19 -2.41 10.06 7.97
N ALA A 20 -2.82 10.26 9.23
CA ALA A 20 -2.25 11.29 10.07
C ALA A 20 -0.82 10.92 10.51
N ASP A 21 0.02 11.93 10.76
CA ASP A 21 1.40 11.73 11.20
C ASP A 21 1.44 10.85 12.47
N GLY A 22 2.10 9.68 12.37
CA GLY A 22 2.19 8.71 13.45
C GLY A 22 1.21 7.53 13.40
N GLU A 23 0.24 7.47 12.48
CA GLU A 23 -0.59 6.26 12.28
C GLU A 23 -0.01 5.29 11.22
N GLU A 24 0.96 5.73 10.43
CA GLU A 24 1.68 4.92 9.44
C GLU A 24 2.19 3.58 10.02
N PRO A 25 2.89 3.56 11.18
CA PRO A 25 3.36 2.30 11.74
C PRO A 25 2.22 1.36 12.14
N ASN A 26 1.06 1.86 12.58
CA ASN A 26 -0.09 1.00 12.92
C ASN A 26 -0.69 0.36 11.66
N ILE A 27 -0.82 1.13 10.60
CA ILE A 27 -1.34 0.67 9.31
C ILE A 27 -0.39 -0.37 8.72
N LEU A 28 0.92 -0.11 8.72
CA LEU A 28 1.93 -1.06 8.25
C LEU A 28 1.92 -2.35 9.09
N GLN A 29 1.74 -2.24 10.41
CA GLN A 29 1.71 -3.41 11.29
C GLN A 29 0.46 -4.27 11.07
N ALA A 30 -0.69 -3.66 10.83
CA ALA A 30 -1.94 -4.36 10.54
C ALA A 30 -1.94 -5.05 9.16
N ASN A 31 -1.10 -4.58 8.24
CA ASN A 31 -1.02 -5.07 6.86
C ASN A 31 0.32 -5.73 6.54
N GLN A 32 1.05 -6.26 7.53
CA GLN A 32 2.36 -6.90 7.30
C GLN A 32 2.32 -8.03 6.28
N GLU A 33 1.20 -8.73 6.17
CA GLU A 33 1.00 -9.79 5.17
C GLU A 33 0.98 -9.27 3.72
N LEU A 34 0.76 -7.96 3.55
CA LEU A 34 0.78 -7.25 2.28
C LEU A 34 2.07 -6.44 2.08
N ILE A 35 3.02 -6.48 3.03
CA ILE A 35 4.32 -5.81 2.89
C ILE A 35 5.31 -6.82 2.31
N ASP A 36 5.24 -6.97 1.01
CA ASP A 36 6.06 -7.89 0.23
C ASP A 36 6.73 -7.14 -0.94
N PRO A 37 7.66 -7.78 -1.67
CA PRO A 37 8.33 -7.14 -2.79
C PRO A 37 7.37 -6.69 -3.89
N GLU A 38 6.19 -7.30 -4.01
CA GLU A 38 5.17 -6.93 -4.99
C GLU A 38 4.51 -5.62 -4.59
N PHE A 39 4.25 -5.40 -3.30
CA PHE A 39 3.79 -4.11 -2.77
C PHE A 39 4.69 -2.93 -3.16
N LEU A 40 6.02 -3.11 -3.09
CA LEU A 40 6.97 -2.08 -3.54
C LEU A 40 6.81 -1.76 -5.03
N GLN A 41 6.61 -2.76 -5.88
CA GLN A 41 6.35 -2.54 -7.31
C GLN A 41 5.03 -1.80 -7.54
N VAL A 42 3.98 -2.16 -6.80
CA VAL A 42 2.68 -1.49 -6.89
C VAL A 42 2.77 -0.05 -6.42
N MET A 43 3.51 0.23 -5.35
CA MET A 43 3.75 1.59 -4.85
C MET A 43 4.50 2.44 -5.89
N GLU A 44 5.54 1.90 -6.52
CA GLU A 44 6.29 2.59 -7.56
C GLU A 44 5.44 2.84 -8.81
N ASN A 45 4.63 1.86 -9.22
CA ASN A 45 3.66 2.00 -10.31
C ASN A 45 2.57 3.02 -9.97
N TYR A 46 2.10 3.07 -8.72
CA TYR A 46 1.09 4.03 -8.26
C TYR A 46 1.66 5.45 -8.29
N ALA A 47 2.87 5.66 -7.77
CA ALA A 47 3.56 6.94 -7.81
C ALA A 47 3.87 7.42 -9.23
N THR A 48 4.23 6.49 -10.14
CA THR A 48 4.56 6.80 -11.54
C THR A 48 3.33 6.96 -12.42
N GLY A 49 2.23 6.26 -12.10
CA GLY A 49 0.96 6.28 -12.80
C GLY A 49 0.06 7.48 -12.46
N LEU A 50 0.37 8.21 -11.39
CA LEU A 50 -0.30 9.45 -10.94
C LEU A 50 0.01 10.68 -11.84
N LYS A 51 0.07 10.49 -13.16
CA LYS A 51 0.28 11.56 -14.16
C LYS A 51 -1.00 12.25 -14.59
#